data_AF-A0A1V9KL61-F1
#
_entry.id   AF-A0A1V9KL61-F1
#
_cell.length_a   1.000
_cell.length_b   1.000
_cell.length_c   1.000
_cell.angle_alpha   90.00
_cell.angle_beta   90.00
_cell.angle_gamma   90.00
#
_symmetry.space_group_name_H-M   'P 1'
#
loop_
_entity.id
_entity.type
_entity.pdbx_description
1 polymer ?
#
loop_
_entity_poly.entity_id
_entity_poly.type
_entity_poly.pdbx_seq_one_letter_code
_entity_poly.pdbx_strand_id
1 'polypeptide(L)' 'MGRCAATEPDLFDQDPDTGTVVLLDATPAPALHASARLCAELCPCGAITVTES' A
#
# COMPACT_ATOMS: atom_id res chain seq x y z
N MET A 1 9.16 -5.71 7.96
CA MET A 1 7.82 -5.83 8.58
C MET A 1 6.87 -4.96 7.78
N GLY A 2 5.70 -5.47 7.39
CA GLY A 2 4.71 -4.69 6.64
C GLY A 2 4.17 -3.55 7.50
N ARG A 3 4.54 -2.31 7.18
CA ARG A 3 4.06 -1.10 7.87
C ARG A 3 3.03 -0.32 7.05
N CYS A 4 2.91 -0.59 5.75
CA CYS A 4 2.02 0.09 4.82
C CYS A 4 0.57 0.19 5.33
N ALA A 5 -0.07 -0.91 5.77
CA ALA A 5 -1.43 -0.86 6.33
C ALA A 5 -1.57 -0.02 7.62
N ALA A 6 -0.50 0.12 8.39
CA ALA A 6 -0.50 0.98 9.59
C ALA A 6 -0.22 2.46 9.26
N THR A 7 0.56 2.72 8.21
CA THR A 7 0.93 4.09 7.78
C THR A 7 -0.13 4.70 6.87
N GLU A 8 -0.73 3.89 5.99
CA GLU A 8 -1.66 4.32 4.96
C GLU A 8 -2.87 3.38 4.90
N PRO A 9 -3.75 3.43 5.92
CA PRO A 9 -4.93 2.58 6.02
C PRO A 9 -5.97 2.85 4.93
N ASP A 10 -5.90 3.99 4.24
CA ASP A 10 -6.77 4.30 3.10
C ASP A 10 -6.34 3.57 1.81
N LEU A 11 -5.14 2.99 1.78
CA LEU A 11 -4.60 2.26 0.63
C LEU A 11 -4.47 0.76 0.90
N PHE A 12 -4.18 0.38 2.14
CA PHE A 12 -3.85 -0.99 2.50
C PHE A 12 -4.58 -1.42 3.76
N ASP A 13 -4.87 -2.71 3.84
CA ASP A 13 -5.38 -3.34 5.05
C ASP A 13 -4.56 -4.58 5.40
N GLN A 14 -4.71 -5.10 6.61
CA GLN A 14 -4.15 -6.39 6.99
C GLN A 14 -5.25 -7.45 6.99
N ASP A 15 -4.99 -8.52 6.24
CA ASP A 15 -5.80 -9.72 6.29
C ASP A 15 -5.68 -10.36 7.70
N PRO A 16 -6.79 -10.50 8.45
CA PRO A 16 -6.74 -10.93 9.84
C PRO A 16 -6.42 -12.42 10.00
N ASP A 17 -6.63 -13.23 8.96
CA ASP A 17 -6.42 -14.68 9.01
C ASP A 17 -4.96 -15.05 8.70
N THR A 18 -4.34 -14.33 7.76
CA THR A 18 -2.98 -14.60 7.26
C THR A 18 -1.95 -13.61 7.78
N GLY A 19 -2.38 -12.44 8.28
CA GLY A 19 -1.50 -11.33 8.68
C GLY A 19 -0.80 -10.66 7.50
N THR A 20 -1.21 -10.96 6.27
CA THR A 20 -0.64 -10.35 5.06
C THR A 20 -1.26 -8.98 4.80
N VAL A 21 -0.51 -8.10 4.13
CA VAL A 21 -1.07 -6.81 3.69
C VAL A 21 -1.78 -7.00 2.37
N VAL A 22 -2.98 -6.45 2.25
CA VAL A 22 -3.79 -6.42 1.04
C VAL A 22 -3.97 -4.99 0.54
N LEU A 23 -4.14 -4.82 -0.77
CA LEU A 23 -4.44 -3.55 -1.42
C LEU A 23 -5.96 -3.33 -1.42
N LEU A 24 -6.41 -2.17 -0.95
CA LEU A 24 -7.84 -1.84 -0.89
C LEU A 24 -8.40 -1.42 -2.25
N ASP A 25 -7.68 -0.55 -2.96
CA ASP A 25 -8.04 -0.04 -4.28
C ASP A 25 -6.81 0.05 -5.17
N ALA A 26 -6.89 -0.54 -6.37
CA ALA A 26 -5.82 -0.48 -7.37
C ALA A 26 -5.77 0.86 -8.13
N THR A 27 -6.85 1.65 -8.05
CA THR A 27 -6.99 2.96 -8.68
C THR A 27 -7.42 4.01 -7.64
N PRO A 28 -6.59 4.26 -6.62
CA PRO A 28 -6.95 5.16 -5.54
C PRO A 28 -7.12 6.59 -6.05
N ALA A 29 -7.85 7.41 -5.28
CA ALA A 29 -8.08 8.81 -5.62
C ALA A 29 -6.75 9.59 -5.79
N PRO A 30 -6.70 10.63 -6.65
CA PRO A 30 -5.47 11.40 -6.91
C PRO A 30 -4.77 11.94 -5.67
N ALA A 31 -5.52 12.23 -4.60
CA ALA A 31 -4.96 12.68 -3.32
C ALA A 31 -4.04 11.65 -2.66
N LEU A 32 -4.24 10.36 -2.94
CA LEU A 32 -3.46 9.25 -2.35
C LEU A 32 -2.29 8.81 -3.24
N HIS A 33 -2.14 9.33 -4.46
CA HIS A 33 -1.09 8.89 -5.40
C HIS A 33 0.31 9.14 -4.87
N ALA A 34 0.54 10.30 -4.24
CA ALA A 34 1.84 10.60 -3.64
C ALA A 34 2.19 9.64 -2.50
N SER A 35 1.19 9.28 -1.70
CA SER A 35 1.32 8.33 -0.61
C SER A 35 1.58 6.89 -1.12
N ALA A 36 0.87 6.47 -2.16
CA ALA A 36 1.08 5.16 -2.79
C ALA A 36 2.53 5.01 -3.30
N ARG A 37 3.08 6.05 -3.95
CA ARG A 37 4.49 6.07 -4.38
C ARG A 37 5.45 5.98 -3.20
N LEU A 38 5.21 6.75 -2.13
CA LEU A 38 6.05 6.71 -0.94
C LEU A 38 6.03 5.33 -0.27
N CYS A 39 4.87 4.69 -0.19
CA CYS A 39 4.76 3.32 0.33
C CYS A 39 5.57 2.32 -0.51
N ALA A 40 5.58 2.47 -1.83
CA ALA A 40 6.38 1.64 -2.72
C ALA A 40 7.89 1.84 -2.48
N GLU A 41 8.35 3.10 -2.41
CA GLU A 41 9.75 3.45 -2.18
C GLU A 41 10.27 2.97 -0.82
N LEU A 42 9.44 3.06 0.23
CA LEU A 42 9.81 2.66 1.58
C LEU A 42 9.64 1.17 1.85
N CYS A 43 9.12 0.39 0.89
CA CYS A 43 8.88 -1.03 1.09
C CYS A 43 10.20 -1.82 1.11
N PRO A 44 10.63 -2.36 2.27
CA PRO A 44 11.92 -3.06 2.37
C PRO A 44 11.94 -4.39 1.61
N CYS A 45 10.77 -4.92 1.28
CA CYS A 45 10.60 -6.21 0.61
C CYS A 45 10.26 -6.07 -0.87
N GLY A 46 10.09 -4.85 -1.39
CA GLY A 46 9.70 -4.61 -2.78
C GLY A 46 8.31 -5.17 -3.15
N ALA A 47 7.40 -5.31 -2.18
CA ALA A 47 6.09 -5.93 -2.37
C ALA A 47 5.03 -5.02 -3.00
N ILE A 48 5.32 -3.72 -3.13
CA ILE A 48 4.39 -2.71 -3.63
C ILE A 48 4.95 -2.19 -4.95
N THR A 49 4.12 -2.14 -5.99
CA THR A 49 4.47 -1.56 -7.30
C THR A 49 3.42 -0.53 -7.67
N VAL A 50 3.86 0.62 -8.18
CA VAL A 50 2.97 1.67 -8.72
C VAL A 50 3.21 1.76 -10.22
N THR A 51 2.12 1.75 -10.99
CA THR A 51 2.14 1.92 -12.44
C THR A 51 1.22 3.06 -12.83
N GLU A 52 1.67 3.90 -13.76
CA GLU A 52 0.90 5.03 -14.28
C GLU A 52 0.31 4.64 -15.65
N SER A 53 -0.96 5.00 -15.90
CA SER A 53 -1.70 4.71 -17.13
C SER A 53 -2.48 5.92 -17.60
#